data_AF-M1C9G0-F1
#
_entry.id   AF-M1C9G0-F1
#
_cell.length_a   1.000
_cell.length_b   1.000
_cell.length_c   1.000
_cell.angle_alpha   90.00
_cell.angle_beta   90.00
_cell.angle_gamma   90.00
#
_symmetry.space_group_name_H-M   'P 1'
#
loop_
_entity.id
_entity.type
_entity.pdbx_description
1 polymer ?
#
loop_
_entity_poly.entity_id
_entity_poly.type
_entity_poly.pdbx_seq_one_letter_code
_entity_poly.pdbx_strand_id
1 'polypeptide(L)'
;MEVERVFIGVGCNRVVYNVSWGASGLVSFGAQNAVAIFCPKTAQILTTLPGHKVSVNCTLWLPNSKFAFKAKQLEQHFLLSGDAEGVIILWEYSLVDAK
;
A
#
# COMPACT_ATOMS: atom_id res chain seq x y z
N MET A 1 3.50 -2.28 -29.84
CA MET A 1 2.49 -3.11 -29.14
C MET A 1 2.50 -2.64 -27.70
N GLU A 2 1.42 -2.00 -27.27
CA GLU A 2 1.27 -1.58 -25.88
C GLU A 2 0.60 -2.70 -25.09
N VAL A 3 1.09 -2.95 -23.88
CA VAL A 3 0.52 -3.93 -22.97
C VAL A 3 -0.26 -3.17 -21.92
N GLU A 4 -1.57 -3.40 -21.86
CA GLU A 4 -2.45 -2.80 -20.86
C GLU A 4 -2.71 -3.78 -19.71
N ARG A 5 -2.65 -3.28 -18.48
CA ARG A 5 -2.97 -4.05 -17.28
C ARG A 5 -4.47 -3.99 -16.99
N VAL A 6 -5.18 -5.08 -17.26
CA VAL A 6 -6.64 -5.15 -17.07
C VAL A 6 -7.05 -5.42 -15.62
N PHE A 7 -6.25 -6.19 -14.86
CA PHE A 7 -6.58 -6.58 -13.49
C PHE A 7 -5.33 -6.99 -12.69
N ILE A 8 -5.38 -6.84 -11.36
CA ILE A 8 -4.44 -7.50 -10.43
C ILE A 8 -5.23 -8.29 -9.40
N GLY A 9 -4.93 -9.59 -9.31
CA GLY A 9 -5.31 -10.44 -8.19
C GLY A 9 -4.11 -10.66 -7.29
N VAL A 10 -4.23 -10.33 -6.00
CA VAL A 10 -3.17 -10.57 -5.02
C VAL A 10 -3.77 -10.92 -3.67
N GLY A 11 -3.11 -11.83 -2.95
CA GLY A 11 -3.51 -12.27 -1.62
C GLY A 11 -2.60 -11.68 -0.55
N CYS A 12 -3.14 -11.45 0.64
CA CYS A 12 -2.34 -10.99 1.77
C CYS A 12 -1.46 -12.11 2.34
N ASN A 13 -0.28 -11.74 2.83
CA ASN A 13 0.56 -12.64 3.61
C ASN A 13 -0.17 -13.06 4.89
N ARG A 14 0.02 -14.31 5.32
CA ARG A 14 -0.56 -14.87 6.55
C ARG A 14 0.20 -14.36 7.80
N VAL A 15 0.19 -13.04 7.98
CA VAL A 15 0.86 -12.31 9.08
C VAL A 15 -0.14 -11.37 9.72
N VAL A 16 -0.27 -11.44 11.05
CA VAL A 16 -1.19 -10.58 11.82
C VAL A 16 -0.73 -9.13 11.75
N TYR A 17 -1.68 -8.19 11.68
CA TYR A 17 -1.40 -6.74 11.62
C TYR A 17 -0.62 -6.26 10.38
N ASN A 18 -0.52 -7.07 9.32
CA ASN A 18 0.11 -6.69 8.05
C ASN A 18 -0.83 -5.92 7.11
N VAL A 19 -1.59 -4.98 7.67
CA VAL A 19 -2.54 -4.15 6.93
C VAL A 19 -2.61 -2.76 7.54
N SER A 20 -2.74 -1.73 6.71
CA SER A 20 -2.87 -0.36 7.17
C SER A 20 -3.85 0.45 6.33
N TRP A 21 -4.60 1.34 6.99
CA TRP A 21 -5.53 2.28 6.36
C TRP A 21 -4.89 3.65 6.23
N GLY A 22 -4.86 4.19 5.00
CA GLY A 22 -4.35 5.52 4.70
C GLY A 22 -5.41 6.60 4.83
N ALA A 23 -4.95 7.85 4.98
CA ALA A 23 -5.82 9.03 4.97
C ALA A 23 -6.57 9.21 3.65
N SER A 24 -6.01 8.72 2.54
CA SER A 24 -6.62 8.67 1.21
C SER A 24 -7.84 7.75 1.12
N GLY A 25 -8.07 6.91 2.13
CA GLY A 25 -9.07 5.84 2.10
C GLY A 25 -8.59 4.57 1.38
N LEU A 26 -7.34 4.53 0.95
CA LEU A 26 -6.69 3.34 0.42
C LEU A 26 -6.16 2.45 1.56
N VAL A 27 -6.06 1.16 1.27
CA VAL A 27 -5.52 0.16 2.19
C VAL A 27 -4.23 -0.39 1.63
N SER A 28 -3.22 -0.57 2.47
CA SER A 28 -2.02 -1.32 2.11
C SER A 28 -1.95 -2.64 2.87
N PHE A 29 -1.38 -3.66 2.26
CA PHE A 29 -1.02 -4.92 2.93
C PHE A 29 0.15 -5.60 2.24
N GLY A 30 0.92 -6.39 2.98
CA GLY A 30 2.02 -7.18 2.42
C GLY A 30 1.51 -8.37 1.60
N ALA A 31 2.08 -8.56 0.40
CA ALA A 31 1.79 -9.66 -0.52
C ALA A 31 3.11 -10.23 -1.06
N GLN A 32 3.52 -11.39 -0.56
CA GLN A 32 4.87 -11.92 -0.69
C GLN A 32 5.91 -10.86 -0.31
N ASN A 33 6.81 -10.51 -1.23
CA ASN A 33 7.86 -9.51 -1.06
C ASN A 33 7.49 -8.12 -1.63
N ALA A 34 6.20 -7.87 -1.84
CA ALA A 34 5.68 -6.60 -2.33
C ALA A 34 4.60 -6.06 -1.38
N VAL A 35 4.25 -4.80 -1.57
CA VAL A 35 3.10 -4.17 -0.90
C VAL A 35 1.98 -3.98 -1.90
N ALA A 36 0.78 -4.40 -1.57
CA ALA A 36 -0.40 -4.17 -2.39
C ALA A 36 -1.11 -2.90 -1.95
N ILE A 37 -1.60 -2.09 -2.90
CA ILE A 37 -2.46 -0.93 -2.65
C ILE A 37 -3.86 -1.26 -3.13
N PHE A 38 -4.81 -1.31 -2.19
CA PHE A 38 -6.20 -1.70 -2.40
C PHE A 38 -7.12 -0.50 -2.25
N CYS A 39 -8.09 -0.37 -3.15
CA CYS A 39 -9.20 0.56 -3.06
C CYS A 39 -10.46 -0.18 -2.59
N PRO A 40 -10.92 0.03 -1.33
CA PRO A 40 -12.14 -0.59 -0.83
C PRO A 40 -13.40 -0.18 -1.59
N LYS A 41 -13.43 1.04 -2.15
CA LYS A 41 -14.60 1.57 -2.86
C LYS A 41 -14.87 0.83 -4.17
N THR A 42 -13.82 0.49 -4.92
CA THR A 42 -13.93 -0.23 -6.20
C THR A 42 -13.65 -1.73 -6.05
N ALA A 43 -13.28 -2.20 -4.86
CA ALA A 43 -12.87 -3.57 -4.57
C ALA A 43 -11.72 -4.06 -5.47
N GLN A 44 -10.77 -3.18 -5.79
CA GLN A 44 -9.67 -3.47 -6.70
C GLN A 44 -8.29 -3.22 -6.05
N ILE A 45 -7.32 -4.04 -6.43
CA ILE A 45 -5.91 -3.73 -6.23
C ILE A 45 -5.51 -2.71 -7.29
N LEU A 46 -5.19 -1.50 -6.85
CA LEU A 46 -4.77 -0.40 -7.74
C LEU A 46 -3.37 -0.65 -8.27
N THR A 47 -2.45 -1.07 -7.40
CA THR A 47 -1.08 -1.39 -7.80
C THR A 47 -0.37 -2.28 -6.78
N THR A 48 0.79 -2.79 -7.15
CA THR A 48 1.74 -3.44 -6.26
C THR A 48 3.06 -2.67 -6.27
N LEU A 49 3.73 -2.66 -5.13
CA LEU A 49 5.00 -1.97 -4.89
C LEU A 49 6.07 -3.03 -4.62
N PRO A 50 6.71 -3.60 -5.67
CA PRO A 50 7.80 -4.54 -5.50
C PRO A 50 9.06 -3.81 -5.02
N GLY A 51 9.80 -4.41 -4.07
CA GLY A 51 11.05 -3.81 -3.59
C GLY A 51 11.73 -4.60 -2.47
N HIS A 52 10.96 -5.27 -1.61
CA HIS A 52 11.54 -6.14 -0.60
C HIS A 52 12.12 -7.41 -1.24
N LYS A 53 13.18 -7.95 -0.63
CA LYS A 53 13.80 -9.20 -1.06
C LYS A 53 13.15 -10.43 -0.40
N VAL A 54 12.49 -10.21 0.72
CA VAL A 54 11.81 -11.24 1.52
C VAL A 54 10.39 -10.79 1.86
N SER A 55 9.66 -11.63 2.59
CA SER A 55 8.25 -11.43 2.88
C SER A 55 7.99 -10.16 3.70
N VAL A 56 7.09 -9.31 3.20
CA VAL A 56 6.59 -8.11 3.90
C VAL A 56 5.71 -8.57 5.06
N ASN A 57 6.02 -8.11 6.27
CA ASN A 57 5.31 -8.50 7.50
C ASN A 57 4.52 -7.35 8.14
N CYS A 58 4.81 -6.10 7.78
CA CYS A 58 4.07 -4.95 8.28
C CYS A 58 4.01 -3.81 7.27
N THR A 59 2.93 -3.04 7.37
CA THR A 59 2.69 -1.83 6.57
C THR A 59 2.10 -0.74 7.47
N LEU A 60 2.44 0.52 7.22
CA LEU A 60 1.93 1.66 8.00
C LEU A 60 1.80 2.92 7.14
N TRP A 61 0.57 3.38 6.89
CA TRP A 61 0.35 4.70 6.30
C TRP A 61 0.67 5.83 7.27
N LEU A 62 1.18 6.92 6.70
CA LEU A 62 1.49 8.16 7.40
C LEU A 62 0.57 9.30 6.91
N PRO A 63 0.12 10.18 7.83
CA PRO A 63 0.22 10.03 9.28
C PRO A 63 -0.68 8.88 9.77
N ASN A 64 -0.35 8.31 10.94
CA ASN A 64 -1.11 7.20 11.51
C ASN A 64 -2.59 7.56 11.75
N SER A 65 -3.42 6.56 12.05
CA SER A 65 -4.88 6.69 12.20
C SER A 65 -5.33 7.85 13.09
N LYS A 66 -4.57 8.17 14.15
CA LYS A 66 -4.87 9.29 15.06
C LYS A 66 -4.84 10.66 14.37
N PHE A 67 -3.97 10.84 13.37
CA PHE A 67 -3.78 12.11 12.67
C PHE A 67 -4.13 12.04 11.18
N ALA A 68 -4.61 10.88 10.69
CA ALA A 68 -5.01 10.66 9.30
C ALA A 68 -5.99 11.75 8.78
N PHE A 69 -6.87 12.28 9.64
CA PHE A 69 -7.80 13.36 9.25
C PHE A 69 -7.11 14.62 8.73
N LYS A 70 -5.87 14.91 9.17
CA LYS A 70 -5.08 16.07 8.72
C LYS A 70 -4.53 15.89 7.31
N ALA A 71 -4.42 14.65 6.84
CA ALA A 71 -3.81 14.31 5.57
C ALA A 71 -4.82 13.92 4.48
N LYS A 72 -6.12 13.96 4.76
CA LYS A 72 -7.17 13.56 3.80
C LYS A 72 -7.17 14.39 2.50
N GLN A 73 -6.73 15.64 2.58
CA GLN A 73 -6.72 16.59 1.47
C GLN A 73 -5.34 16.72 0.80
N LEU A 74 -4.36 15.93 1.26
CA LEU A 74 -3.04 15.94 0.65
C LEU A 74 -3.07 15.08 -0.62
N GLU A 75 -2.35 15.50 -1.65
CA GLU A 75 -2.19 14.71 -2.87
C GLU A 75 -1.13 13.62 -2.71
N GLN A 76 -0.12 13.89 -1.89
CA GLN A 76 0.96 12.98 -1.55
C GLN A 76 0.66 12.28 -0.22
N HIS A 77 0.76 10.96 -0.26
CA HIS A 77 0.63 10.11 0.92
C HIS A 77 1.87 9.25 1.06
N PHE A 78 2.29 9.01 2.29
CA PHE A 78 3.47 8.21 2.58
C PHE A 78 3.09 6.91 3.26
N LEU A 79 3.81 5.86 2.91
CA LEU A 79 3.60 4.51 3.43
C LEU A 79 4.95 3.92 3.83
N LEU A 80 5.02 3.31 5.00
CA LEU A 80 6.14 2.47 5.42
C LEU A 80 5.77 1.00 5.21
N SER A 81 6.72 0.19 4.77
CA SER A 81 6.63 -1.26 4.84
C SER A 81 7.90 -1.86 5.43
N GLY A 82 7.72 -2.93 6.22
CA GLY A 82 8.80 -3.69 6.82
C GLY A 82 8.75 -5.15 6.39
N ASP A 83 9.92 -5.78 6.29
CA ASP A 83 10.04 -7.19 5.98
C ASP A 83 10.66 -8.03 7.11
N ALA A 84 10.74 -9.34 6.88
CA ALA A 84 11.23 -10.31 7.87
C ALA A 84 12.72 -10.15 8.23
N GLU A 85 13.51 -9.48 7.40
CA GLU A 85 14.95 -9.24 7.63
C GLU A 85 15.20 -7.84 8.21
N GLY A 86 14.14 -7.10 8.59
CA GLY A 86 14.24 -5.79 9.21
C GLY A 86 14.48 -4.65 8.21
N VAL A 87 14.33 -4.88 6.90
CA VAL A 87 14.39 -3.80 5.92
C VAL A 87 13.10 -3.00 6.00
N ILE A 88 13.23 -1.67 6.04
CA ILE A 88 12.11 -0.73 5.99
C ILE A 88 12.20 0.08 4.70
N ILE A 89 11.10 0.17 3.96
CA ILE A 89 11.00 1.01 2.77
C ILE A 89 9.94 2.09 3.03
N LEU A 90 10.28 3.33 2.66
CA LEU A 90 9.35 4.45 2.58
C LEU A 90 8.90 4.61 1.13
N TRP A 91 7.58 4.61 0.94
CA TRP A 91 6.92 4.81 -0.34
C TRP A 91 6.22 6.17 -0.33
N GLU A 92 6.34 6.88 -1.43
CA GLU A 92 5.48 8.02 -1.77
C GLU A 92 4.39 7.53 -2.73
N TYR A 93 3.15 7.89 -2.45
CA TYR A 93 1.99 7.58 -3.28
C TYR A 93 1.23 8.86 -3.60
N SER A 94 1.13 9.17 -4.90
CA SER A 94 0.51 10.40 -5.38
C SER A 94 -0.85 10.11 -6.01
N LEU A 95 -1.88 10.85 -5.61
CA LEU A 95 -3.25 10.68 -6.11
C LEU A 95 -3.52 11.37 -7.46
N VAL A 96 -2.48 11.87 -8.14
CA VAL A 96 -2.59 12.68 -9.37
C VAL A 96 -3.21 11.92 -10.56
N ASP A 97 -3.32 10.59 -10.48
CA ASP A 97 -3.84 9.73 -11.54
C ASP A 97 -5.32 9.33 -11.37
N ALA A 98 -6.10 10.02 -10.54
CA ALA A 98 -7.56 9.89 -10.57
C ALA A 98 -8.15 10.64 -11.79
N LYS A 99 -7.90 10.13 -13.00
CA LYS A 99 -8.68 10.45 -14.20
C LYS A 99 -9.94 9.60 -14.28
#